data_AF-A0A3E0N7E9-F1
#
_entry.id   AF-A0A3E0N7E9-F1
#
_cell.length_a   1.000
_cell.length_b   1.000
_cell.length_c   1.000
_cell.angle_alpha   90.00
_cell.angle_beta   90.00
_cell.angle_gamma   90.00
#
_symmetry.space_group_name_H-M   'P 1'
#
loop_
_entity.id
_entity.type
_entity.pdbx_description
1 polymer ?
#
loop_
_entity_poly.entity_id
_entity_poly.type
_entity_poly.pdbx_seq_one_letter_code
_entity_poly.pdbx_strand_id
1 'polypeptide(L)'
;MATRKRVAKGKTSREWRFYPSERDADKCRAALSTYDAEVRAREIKWGVDRLPLLVEPELRDRFWAQMEVLNKAIAKGSGIEVEEAVAATVRGVQALERRAIELGAEPVSGEVWEETTPQGAVIAVCRDGASIAKIRDEGRIDRVYSMAEIAAIVERWEDSKAGELTNSVKSLFPGAIIEEVKPKPAEIELDDEIPF
;
A
#
# COMPACT_ATOMS: atom_id res chain seq x y z
N MET A 1 19.52 -19.49 -43.12
CA MET A 1 19.25 -18.29 -42.30
C MET A 1 18.40 -18.73 -41.11
N ALA A 2 18.90 -18.60 -39.89
CA ALA A 2 18.17 -19.04 -38.70
C ALA A 2 17.17 -17.95 -38.28
N THR A 3 15.88 -18.21 -38.48
CA THR A 3 14.80 -17.31 -38.05
C THR A 3 14.67 -17.37 -36.53
N ARG A 4 15.07 -16.29 -35.84
CA ARG A 4 14.88 -16.18 -34.38
C ARG A 4 13.38 -16.21 -34.05
N LYS A 5 12.92 -17.27 -33.39
CA LYS A 5 11.56 -17.38 -32.85
C LYS A 5 11.45 -16.38 -31.69
N ARG A 6 10.62 -15.33 -31.84
CA ARG A 6 10.34 -14.39 -30.74
C ARG A 6 9.63 -15.15 -29.61
N VAL A 7 10.18 -15.08 -28.40
CA VAL A 7 9.53 -15.55 -27.18
C VAL A 7 8.25 -14.74 -26.98
N ALA A 8 7.13 -15.41 -26.68
CA ALA A 8 5.88 -14.73 -26.39
C ALA A 8 6.08 -13.77 -25.21
N LYS A 9 5.65 -12.52 -25.37
CA LYS A 9 5.73 -11.50 -24.32
C LYS A 9 4.95 -12.04 -23.11
N GLY A 10 5.62 -12.20 -21.96
CA GLY A 10 4.95 -12.59 -20.72
C GLY A 10 3.79 -11.64 -20.44
N LYS A 11 2.68 -12.18 -19.92
CA LYS A 11 1.49 -11.42 -19.57
C LYS A 11 1.89 -10.21 -18.73
N THR A 12 1.67 -9.01 -19.25
CA THR A 12 1.98 -7.78 -18.48
C THR A 12 0.99 -7.65 -17.32
N SER A 13 1.36 -6.95 -16.25
CA SER A 13 0.48 -6.68 -15.09
C SER A 13 -0.89 -6.08 -15.46
N ARG A 14 -1.01 -5.53 -16.68
CA ARG A 14 -2.25 -5.03 -17.29
C ARG A 14 -3.33 -6.10 -17.49
N GLU A 15 -2.96 -7.38 -17.59
CA GLU A 15 -3.92 -8.46 -17.85
C GLU A 15 -4.74 -8.89 -16.62
N TRP A 16 -4.37 -8.46 -15.41
CA TRP A 16 -5.08 -8.83 -14.17
C TRP A 16 -6.31 -7.98 -13.87
N ARG A 17 -6.43 -6.79 -14.46
CA ARG A 17 -7.59 -5.91 -14.30
C ARG A 17 -8.26 -5.70 -15.65
N PHE A 18 -9.58 -5.82 -15.68
CA PHE A 18 -10.34 -5.51 -16.89
C PHE A 18 -10.27 -3.99 -17.14
N TYR A 19 -9.67 -3.62 -18.27
CA TYR A 19 -9.74 -2.28 -18.83
C TYR A 19 -10.42 -2.37 -20.20
N PRO A 20 -11.45 -1.56 -20.49
CA PRO A 20 -12.11 -1.58 -21.79
C PRO A 20 -11.17 -1.26 -22.97
N SER A 21 -10.11 -0.49 -22.73
CA SER A 21 -9.10 -0.15 -23.74
C SER A 21 -7.73 0.14 -23.12
N GLU A 22 -6.66 0.11 -23.92
CA GLU A 22 -5.32 0.54 -23.47
C GLU A 22 -5.31 2.01 -23.02
N ARG A 23 -6.09 2.86 -23.71
CA ARG A 23 -6.24 4.27 -23.34
C ARG A 23 -6.88 4.43 -21.96
N ASP A 24 -7.89 3.63 -21.64
CA ASP A 24 -8.52 3.61 -20.32
C ASP A 24 -7.54 3.12 -19.25
N ALA A 25 -6.74 2.10 -19.55
CA ALA A 25 -5.72 1.60 -18.63
C ALA A 25 -4.68 2.68 -18.29
N ASP A 26 -4.20 3.42 -19.28
CA ASP A 26 -3.22 4.49 -19.07
C ASP A 26 -3.82 5.69 -18.32
N LYS A 27 -5.07 6.05 -18.61
CA LYS A 27 -5.81 7.07 -17.84
C LYS A 27 -5.99 6.65 -16.37
N CYS A 28 -6.45 5.43 -16.13
CA CYS A 28 -6.61 4.88 -14.78
C CYS A 28 -5.28 4.95 -14.01
N ARG A 29 -4.18 4.50 -14.63
CA ARG A 29 -2.86 4.54 -14.00
C ARG A 29 -2.44 5.97 -13.63
N ALA A 30 -2.57 6.91 -14.56
CA ALA A 30 -2.16 8.30 -14.34
C ALA A 30 -2.98 8.97 -13.22
N ALA A 31 -4.29 8.77 -13.23
CA ALA A 31 -5.19 9.29 -12.20
C ALA A 31 -4.87 8.67 -10.83
N LEU A 32 -4.77 7.35 -10.74
CA LEU A 32 -4.47 6.67 -9.47
C LEU A 32 -3.10 7.06 -8.91
N SER A 33 -2.08 7.24 -9.76
CA SER A 33 -0.78 7.75 -9.30
C SER A 33 -0.88 9.15 -8.68
N THR A 34 -1.82 9.98 -9.14
CA THR A 34 -2.06 11.31 -8.57
C THR A 34 -2.76 11.19 -7.21
N TYR A 35 -3.75 10.30 -7.12
CA TYR A 35 -4.42 9.96 -5.85
C TYR A 35 -3.42 9.46 -4.81
N ASP A 36 -2.59 8.48 -5.17
CA ASP A 36 -1.60 7.87 -4.28
C ASP A 36 -0.62 8.93 -3.75
N ALA A 37 -0.12 9.83 -4.61
CA ALA A 37 0.78 10.89 -4.18
C ALA A 37 0.13 11.87 -3.17
N GLU A 38 -1.11 12.30 -3.43
CA GLU A 38 -1.84 13.24 -2.58
C GLU A 38 -2.27 12.64 -1.23
N VAL A 39 -2.65 11.36 -1.23
CA VAL A 39 -2.99 10.62 -0.02
C VAL A 39 -1.73 10.34 0.79
N ARG A 40 -0.68 9.82 0.16
CA ARG A 40 0.60 9.52 0.83
C ARG A 40 1.18 10.75 1.52
N ALA A 41 1.14 11.91 0.87
CA ALA A 41 1.61 13.16 1.47
C ALA A 41 0.86 13.51 2.77
N ARG A 42 -0.43 13.19 2.85
CA ARG A 42 -1.25 13.43 4.05
C ARG A 42 -1.10 12.35 5.09
N GLU A 43 -0.99 11.09 4.69
CA GLU A 43 -0.73 9.99 5.60
C GLU A 43 0.62 10.15 6.32
N ILE A 44 1.66 10.61 5.61
CA ILE A 44 2.95 10.94 6.23
C ILE A 44 2.78 11.99 7.35
N LYS A 45 1.90 12.96 7.15
CA LYS A 45 1.69 14.06 8.10
C LYS A 45 0.72 13.70 9.23
N TRP A 46 -0.34 12.97 8.91
CA TRP A 46 -1.48 12.78 9.80
C TRP A 46 -1.60 11.36 10.33
N GLY A 47 -0.84 10.40 9.82
CA GLY A 47 -1.03 8.97 10.08
C GLY A 47 -1.97 8.31 9.08
N VAL A 48 -1.73 7.04 8.80
CA VAL A 48 -2.48 6.25 7.80
C VAL A 48 -3.94 6.11 8.25
N ASP A 49 -4.88 6.38 7.33
CA ASP A 49 -6.33 6.32 7.56
C ASP A 49 -6.87 7.14 8.76
N ARG A 50 -6.08 8.07 9.31
CA ARG A 50 -6.46 8.81 10.53
C ARG A 50 -7.37 10.00 10.24
N LEU A 51 -7.17 10.70 9.12
CA LEU A 51 -7.90 11.95 8.79
C LEU A 51 -9.43 11.83 8.88
N PRO A 52 -10.09 10.78 8.34
CA PRO A 52 -11.54 10.62 8.48
C PRO A 52 -11.99 10.52 9.95
N LEU A 53 -11.14 10.04 10.86
CA LEU A 53 -11.45 9.87 12.28
C LEU A 53 -11.37 11.16 13.08
N LEU A 54 -10.69 12.18 12.56
CA LEU A 54 -10.46 13.48 13.22
C LEU A 54 -11.56 14.51 12.95
N VAL A 55 -12.56 14.14 12.15
CA VAL A 55 -13.68 15.01 11.76
C VAL A 55 -15.01 14.44 12.22
N GLU A 56 -16.07 15.24 12.10
CA GLU A 56 -17.43 14.83 12.43
C GLU A 56 -17.92 13.66 11.56
N PRO A 57 -18.80 12.79 12.11
CA PRO A 57 -19.34 11.63 11.39
C PRO A 57 -19.93 11.97 10.03
N GLU A 58 -20.64 13.10 9.91
CA GLU A 58 -21.30 13.49 8.66
C GLU A 58 -20.30 13.75 7.52
N LEU A 59 -19.15 14.36 7.85
CA LEU A 59 -18.09 14.60 6.85
C LEU A 59 -17.34 13.31 6.53
N ARG A 60 -17.10 12.48 7.55
CA ARG A 60 -16.50 11.14 7.41
C ARG A 60 -17.33 10.25 6.50
N ASP A 61 -18.64 10.16 6.70
CA ASP A 61 -19.54 9.31 5.93
C ASP A 61 -19.60 9.75 4.46
N ARG A 62 -19.61 11.06 4.22
CA ARG A 62 -19.50 11.61 2.86
C ARG A 62 -18.21 11.23 2.17
N PHE A 63 -17.09 11.22 2.91
CA PHE A 63 -15.81 10.78 2.37
C PHE A 63 -15.85 9.29 2.02
N TRP A 64 -16.38 8.43 2.89
CA TRP A 64 -16.52 7.00 2.60
C TRP A 64 -17.45 6.71 1.41
N ALA A 65 -18.55 7.44 1.29
CA ALA A 65 -19.42 7.36 0.11
C ALA A 65 -18.66 7.74 -1.19
N GLN A 66 -17.77 8.74 -1.13
CA GLN A 66 -16.92 9.09 -2.27
C GLN A 66 -15.87 8.00 -2.56
N MET A 67 -15.31 7.34 -1.54
CA MET A 67 -14.42 6.19 -1.73
C MET A 67 -15.13 5.03 -2.43
N GLU A 68 -16.40 4.77 -2.13
CA GLU A 68 -17.19 3.78 -2.88
C GLU A 68 -17.34 4.14 -4.36
N VAL A 69 -17.55 5.42 -4.68
CA VAL A 69 -17.64 5.90 -6.07
C VAL A 69 -16.32 5.63 -6.81
N LEU A 70 -15.19 5.97 -6.18
CA LEU A 70 -13.87 5.69 -6.74
C LEU A 70 -13.66 4.18 -6.94
N ASN A 71 -14.00 3.35 -5.96
CA ASN A 71 -13.88 1.89 -6.06
C ASN A 71 -14.75 1.30 -7.18
N LYS A 72 -15.98 1.80 -7.35
CA LYS A 72 -16.87 1.40 -8.46
C LYS A 72 -16.28 1.79 -9.82
N ALA A 73 -15.71 3.00 -9.94
CA ALA A 73 -15.06 3.45 -11.17
C ALA A 73 -13.83 2.59 -11.51
N ILE A 74 -13.00 2.26 -10.51
CA ILE A 74 -11.84 1.37 -10.65
C ILE A 74 -12.28 -0.02 -11.10
N ALA A 75 -13.33 -0.58 -10.48
CA ALA A 75 -13.84 -1.92 -10.82
C ALA A 75 -14.36 -2.01 -12.26
N LYS A 76 -14.94 -0.91 -12.77
CA LYS A 76 -15.38 -0.81 -14.17
C LYS A 76 -14.21 -0.63 -15.16
N GLY A 77 -13.06 -0.14 -14.70
CA GLY A 77 -11.89 0.15 -15.52
C GLY A 77 -12.07 1.34 -16.47
N SER A 78 -13.06 2.21 -16.23
CA SER A 78 -13.34 3.40 -17.07
C SER A 78 -12.36 4.53 -16.74
N GLY A 79 -11.49 4.89 -17.68
CA GLY A 79 -10.44 5.87 -17.45
C GLY A 79 -10.98 7.27 -17.12
N ILE A 80 -12.09 7.66 -17.72
CA ILE A 80 -12.74 8.96 -17.48
C ILE A 80 -13.38 8.99 -16.09
N GLU A 81 -14.12 7.95 -15.72
CA GLU A 81 -14.78 7.89 -14.40
C GLU A 81 -13.75 7.83 -13.27
N VAL A 82 -12.63 7.11 -13.46
CA VAL A 82 -11.54 7.09 -12.47
C VAL A 82 -10.90 8.46 -12.34
N GLU A 83 -10.63 9.16 -13.45
CA GLU A 83 -10.06 10.52 -13.45
C GLU A 83 -10.94 11.51 -12.67
N GLU A 84 -12.26 11.51 -12.93
CA GLU A 84 -13.24 12.36 -12.24
C GLU A 84 -13.37 12.00 -10.75
N ALA A 85 -13.47 10.70 -10.45
CA ALA A 85 -13.60 10.20 -9.09
C ALA A 85 -12.33 10.48 -8.27
N VAL A 86 -11.14 10.35 -8.84
CA VAL A 86 -9.87 10.73 -8.20
C VAL A 86 -9.87 12.21 -7.87
N ALA A 87 -10.19 13.08 -8.84
CA ALA A 87 -10.20 14.52 -8.61
C ALA A 87 -11.16 14.92 -7.47
N ALA A 88 -12.34 14.29 -7.40
CA ALA A 88 -13.29 14.48 -6.32
C ALA A 88 -12.77 13.96 -4.97
N THR A 89 -12.13 12.79 -4.97
CA THR A 89 -11.58 12.17 -3.76
C THR A 89 -10.43 12.99 -3.19
N VAL A 90 -9.51 13.50 -4.01
CA VAL A 90 -8.42 14.40 -3.59
C VAL A 90 -8.99 15.65 -2.90
N ARG A 91 -10.04 16.26 -3.46
CA ARG A 91 -10.74 17.38 -2.78
C ARG A 91 -11.36 16.96 -1.45
N GLY A 92 -11.88 15.73 -1.37
CA GLY A 92 -12.38 15.12 -0.13
C GLY A 92 -11.30 15.01 0.94
N VAL A 93 -10.14 14.42 0.62
CA VAL A 93 -9.03 14.28 1.57
C VAL A 93 -8.50 15.65 2.02
N GLN A 94 -8.41 16.62 1.11
CA GLN A 94 -8.07 18.01 1.45
C GLN A 94 -9.10 18.66 2.38
N ALA A 95 -10.39 18.35 2.22
CA ALA A 95 -11.44 18.86 3.10
C ALA A 95 -11.36 18.23 4.49
N LEU A 96 -11.05 16.93 4.59
CA LEU A 96 -10.81 16.27 5.86
C LEU A 96 -9.65 16.91 6.61
N GLU A 97 -8.53 17.14 5.94
CA GLU A 97 -7.36 17.80 6.55
C GLU A 97 -7.70 19.21 7.05
N ARG A 98 -8.35 20.04 6.23
CA ARG A 98 -8.77 21.39 6.67
C ARG A 98 -9.69 21.31 7.89
N ARG A 99 -10.66 20.42 7.88
CA ARG A 99 -11.61 20.29 9.00
C ARG A 99 -10.92 19.79 10.27
N ALA A 100 -10.01 18.82 10.16
CA ALA A 100 -9.21 18.35 11.28
C ALA A 100 -8.40 19.49 11.92
N ILE A 101 -7.78 20.36 11.12
CA ILE A 101 -7.07 21.55 11.61
C ILE A 101 -8.03 22.52 12.31
N GLU A 102 -9.20 22.80 11.73
CA GLU A 102 -10.22 23.67 12.35
C GLU A 102 -10.71 23.15 13.71
N LEU A 103 -10.76 21.83 13.87
CA LEU A 103 -11.12 21.16 15.12
C LEU A 103 -9.96 21.08 16.13
N GLY A 104 -8.78 21.60 15.78
CA GLY A 104 -7.60 21.62 16.64
C GLY A 104 -6.86 20.28 16.70
N ALA A 105 -7.08 19.37 15.75
CA ALA A 105 -6.30 18.15 15.67
C ALA A 105 -4.86 18.44 15.26
N GLU A 106 -3.92 17.72 15.89
CA GLU A 106 -2.50 17.86 15.58
C GLU A 106 -2.00 16.71 14.68
N PRO A 107 -1.05 17.00 13.77
CA PRO A 107 -0.31 15.97 13.01
C PRO A 107 0.29 14.89 13.92
N VAL A 108 0.62 13.72 13.37
CA VAL A 108 1.33 12.71 14.17
C VAL A 108 2.68 13.28 14.59
N SER A 109 2.96 13.27 15.89
CA SER A 109 4.28 13.64 16.40
C SER A 109 5.29 12.65 15.83
N GLY A 110 6.36 13.14 15.20
CA GLY A 110 7.30 12.40 14.35
C GLY A 110 8.15 11.30 15.02
N GLU A 111 7.65 10.63 16.05
CA GLU A 111 8.26 9.47 16.70
C GLU A 111 7.59 8.13 16.31
N VAL A 112 6.56 8.17 15.46
CA VAL A 112 5.80 7.00 15.02
C VAL A 112 5.68 6.99 13.50
N TRP A 113 6.16 5.91 12.89
CA TRP A 113 6.04 5.64 11.45
C TRP A 113 5.01 4.54 11.24
N GLU A 114 4.09 4.74 10.31
CA GLU A 114 3.00 3.81 10.08
C GLU A 114 2.98 3.34 8.64
N GLU A 115 2.59 2.08 8.44
CA GLU A 115 2.43 1.51 7.11
C GLU A 115 1.38 0.39 7.13
N THR A 116 0.69 0.22 6.00
CA THR A 116 -0.27 -0.87 5.82
C THR A 116 0.42 -2.09 5.22
N THR A 117 0.26 -3.26 5.84
CA THR A 117 0.79 -4.51 5.27
C THR A 117 0.03 -4.90 3.99
N PRO A 118 0.58 -5.76 3.12
CA PRO A 118 -0.13 -6.24 1.94
C PRO A 118 -1.49 -6.92 2.21
N GLN A 119 -1.74 -7.30 3.46
CA GLN A 119 -2.99 -7.92 3.93
C GLN A 119 -3.97 -6.91 4.57
N GLY A 120 -3.63 -5.62 4.61
CA GLY A 120 -4.52 -4.56 5.08
C GLY A 120 -4.41 -4.20 6.57
N ALA A 121 -3.47 -4.79 7.31
CA ALA A 121 -3.24 -4.43 8.71
C ALA A 121 -2.33 -3.21 8.82
N VAL A 122 -2.60 -2.28 9.74
CA VAL A 122 -1.75 -1.12 10.01
C VAL A 122 -0.70 -1.47 11.07
N ILE A 123 0.57 -1.37 10.70
CA ILE A 123 1.69 -1.47 11.62
C ILE A 123 2.23 -0.08 11.94
N ALA A 124 2.67 0.12 13.18
CA ALA A 124 3.43 1.28 13.57
C ALA A 124 4.82 0.88 14.07
N VAL A 125 5.81 1.71 13.77
CA VAL A 125 7.18 1.62 14.25
C VAL A 125 7.48 2.90 15.03
N CYS A 126 7.87 2.74 16.29
CA CYS A 126 8.25 3.84 17.16
C CYS A 126 9.71 3.73 17.58
N ARG A 127 10.27 4.84 18.08
CA ARG A 127 11.69 4.89 18.44
C ARG A 127 12.06 3.92 19.56
N ASP A 128 11.26 3.86 20.62
CA ASP A 128 11.53 3.08 21.83
C ASP A 128 10.30 2.31 22.33
N GLY A 129 10.56 1.28 23.14
CA GLY A 129 9.50 0.44 23.70
C GLY A 129 8.57 1.15 24.67
N ALA A 130 8.98 2.26 25.29
CA ALA A 130 8.16 3.01 26.23
C ALA A 130 6.98 3.69 25.53
N SER A 131 7.14 4.00 24.24
CA SER A 131 6.13 4.63 23.40
C SER A 131 5.01 3.67 22.96
N ILE A 132 5.25 2.35 22.98
CA ILE A 132 4.32 1.32 22.46
C ILE A 132 2.94 1.40 23.12
N ALA A 133 2.90 1.46 24.46
CA ALA A 133 1.64 1.42 25.20
C ALA A 133 0.74 2.63 24.91
N LYS A 134 1.36 3.81 24.73
CA LYS A 134 0.66 5.07 24.42
C LYS A 134 0.04 5.03 23.02
N ILE A 135 0.76 4.49 22.05
CA ILE A 135 0.33 4.43 20.64
C ILE A 135 -0.81 3.43 20.45
N ARG A 136 -0.76 2.29 21.16
CA ARG A 136 -1.76 1.23 21.01
C ARG A 136 -3.16 1.62 21.52
N ASP A 137 -3.26 2.59 22.42
CA ASP A 137 -4.54 3.03 23.01
C ASP A 137 -5.48 3.69 21.99
N GLU A 138 -4.97 4.12 20.83
CA GLU A 138 -5.73 4.85 19.80
C GLU A 138 -6.60 3.95 18.91
N GLY A 139 -6.58 2.62 19.07
CA GLY A 139 -7.50 1.66 18.42
C GLY A 139 -7.39 1.52 16.88
N ARG A 140 -6.53 2.32 16.23
CA ARG A 140 -6.32 2.35 14.77
C ARG A 140 -5.19 1.44 14.29
N ILE A 141 -4.28 1.07 15.19
CA ILE A 141 -3.04 0.36 14.85
C ILE A 141 -3.14 -1.08 15.34
N ASP A 142 -2.98 -2.05 14.44
CA ASP A 142 -3.06 -3.47 14.79
C ASP A 142 -1.86 -3.92 15.62
N ARG A 143 -0.67 -3.42 15.26
CA ARG A 143 0.61 -3.80 15.89
C ARG A 143 1.55 -2.61 15.95
N VAL A 144 2.15 -2.40 17.11
CA VAL A 144 3.18 -1.38 17.33
C VAL A 144 4.48 -2.10 17.66
N TYR A 145 5.54 -1.76 16.93
CA TYR A 145 6.88 -2.24 17.16
C TYR A 145 7.77 -1.06 17.54
N SER A 146 8.71 -1.28 18.44
CA SER A 146 9.87 -0.41 18.60
C SER A 146 10.94 -0.73 17.56
N MET A 147 11.88 0.18 17.32
CA MET A 147 13.06 -0.09 16.48
C MET A 147 13.86 -1.31 16.95
N ALA A 148 13.88 -1.60 18.26
CA ALA A 148 14.55 -2.78 18.81
C ALA A 148 13.84 -4.08 18.41
N GLU A 149 12.50 -4.11 18.41
CA GLU A 149 11.73 -5.26 17.94
C GLU A 149 11.88 -5.46 16.43
N ILE A 150 11.89 -4.38 15.65
CA ILE A 150 12.13 -4.46 14.21
C ILE A 150 13.53 -5.05 13.93
N ALA A 151 14.57 -4.60 14.64
CA ALA A 151 15.92 -5.15 14.48
C ALA A 151 15.96 -6.65 14.78
N ALA A 152 15.34 -7.10 15.87
CA ALA A 152 15.28 -8.51 16.23
C ALA A 152 14.49 -9.36 15.20
N ILE A 153 13.38 -8.83 14.67
CA ILE A 153 12.59 -9.49 13.63
C ILE A 153 13.40 -9.62 12.33
N VAL A 154 14.12 -8.55 11.94
CA VAL A 154 14.96 -8.54 10.73
C VAL A 154 16.10 -9.55 10.87
N GLU A 155 16.85 -9.53 11.97
CA GLU A 155 17.94 -10.49 12.21
C GLU A 155 17.44 -11.93 12.15
N ARG A 156 16.29 -12.22 12.79
CA ARG A 156 15.71 -13.56 12.76
C ARG A 156 15.21 -13.97 11.36
N TRP A 157 14.73 -13.01 10.57
CA TRP A 157 14.31 -13.28 9.20
C TRP A 157 15.51 -13.49 8.27
N GLU A 158 16.63 -12.80 8.51
CA GLU A 158 17.89 -12.95 7.77
C GLU A 158 18.48 -14.36 7.87
N ASP A 159 18.21 -15.10 8.95
CA ASP A 159 18.56 -16.53 9.09
C ASP A 159 17.86 -17.44 8.06
N SER A 160 16.80 -16.97 7.41
CA SER A 160 16.10 -17.74 6.39
C SER A 160 16.83 -17.69 5.05
N LYS A 161 16.65 -18.70 4.19
CA LYS A 161 17.22 -18.70 2.82
C LYS A 161 16.84 -17.45 2.00
N ALA A 162 15.62 -16.93 2.21
CA ALA A 162 15.16 -15.71 1.53
C ALA A 162 15.85 -14.45 2.09
N GLY A 163 16.06 -14.42 3.41
CA GLY A 163 16.78 -13.36 4.11
C GLY A 163 18.25 -13.28 3.70
N GLU A 164 18.95 -14.43 3.69
CA GLU A 164 20.35 -14.54 3.26
C GLU A 164 20.57 -14.01 1.84
N LEU A 165 19.71 -14.40 0.90
CA LEU A 165 19.74 -13.88 -0.47
C LEU A 165 19.51 -12.37 -0.51
N THR A 166 18.54 -11.89 0.26
CA THR A 166 18.22 -10.45 0.30
C THR A 166 19.38 -9.64 0.87
N ASN A 167 20.02 -10.10 1.94
CA ASN A 167 21.19 -9.43 2.54
C ASN A 167 22.36 -9.38 1.54
N SER A 168 22.60 -10.47 0.81
CA SER A 168 23.60 -10.50 -0.26
C SER A 168 23.33 -9.46 -1.35
N VAL A 169 22.07 -9.34 -1.80
CA VAL A 169 21.65 -8.33 -2.79
C VAL A 169 21.81 -6.91 -2.24
N LYS A 170 21.35 -6.66 -1.01
CA LYS A 170 21.46 -5.35 -0.35
C LYS A 170 22.91 -4.90 -0.18
N SER A 171 23.81 -5.85 0.09
CA SER A 171 25.25 -5.60 0.22
C SER A 171 25.91 -5.27 -1.14
N LEU A 172 25.46 -5.90 -2.22
CA LEU A 172 26.02 -5.70 -3.56
C LEU A 172 25.46 -4.47 -4.29
N PHE A 173 24.22 -4.09 -4.00
CA PHE A 173 23.51 -3.04 -4.73
C PHE A 173 22.98 -1.95 -3.78
N PRO A 174 23.73 -0.84 -3.61
CA PRO A 174 23.29 0.31 -2.84
C PRO A 174 21.94 0.84 -3.33
N GLY A 175 21.01 1.05 -2.40
CA GLY A 175 19.66 1.53 -2.72
C GLY A 175 18.68 0.44 -3.19
N ALA A 176 19.08 -0.83 -3.21
CA ALA A 176 18.12 -1.92 -3.42
C ALA A 176 17.00 -1.85 -2.38
N ILE A 177 15.75 -2.03 -2.82
CA ILE A 177 14.55 -2.02 -1.97
C ILE A 177 13.88 -3.40 -2.01
N ILE A 178 13.21 -3.77 -0.91
CA ILE A 178 12.37 -4.97 -0.87
C ILE A 178 10.97 -4.50 -1.26
N GLU A 179 10.43 -5.00 -2.36
CA GLU A 179 9.06 -4.69 -2.79
C GLU A 179 8.06 -5.73 -2.26
N GLU A 180 8.44 -7.01 -2.21
CA GLU A 180 7.55 -8.10 -1.81
C GLU A 180 8.35 -9.30 -1.27
N VAL A 181 7.85 -9.95 -0.23
CA VAL A 181 8.36 -11.25 0.26
C VAL A 181 7.24 -12.29 0.14
N LYS A 182 7.42 -13.27 -0.75
CA LYS A 182 6.42 -14.32 -0.99
C LYS A 182 6.71 -15.56 -0.14
N PRO A 183 5.68 -16.22 0.41
CA PRO A 183 5.87 -17.55 0.98
C PRO A 183 6.32 -18.51 -0.12
N LYS A 184 7.09 -19.55 0.25
CA LYS A 184 7.39 -20.65 -0.66
C LYS A 184 6.04 -21.25 -1.09
N PRO A 185 5.79 -21.47 -2.39
CA PRO A 185 4.60 -22.22 -2.80
C PRO A 185 4.62 -23.57 -2.08
N ALA A 186 3.45 -23.99 -1.58
CA ALA A 186 3.29 -25.35 -1.07
C ALA A 186 3.79 -26.31 -2.16
N GLU A 187 4.51 -27.36 -1.76
CA GLU A 187 4.96 -28.39 -2.69
C GLU A 187 3.71 -28.96 -3.38
N ILE A 188 3.52 -28.56 -4.63
CA ILE A 188 2.57 -29.23 -5.51
C ILE A 188 3.19 -30.60 -5.71
N GLU A 189 2.53 -31.65 -5.21
CA GLU A 189 2.86 -33.02 -5.57
C GLU A 189 2.74 -33.12 -7.09
N LEU A 190 3.88 -33.07 -7.77
CA LEU A 190 4.02 -33.34 -9.20
C LEU A 190 4.03 -34.86 -9.41
N ASP A 191 2.99 -35.52 -8.93
CA ASP A 191 2.77 -36.98 -9.05
C ASP A 191 1.69 -37.27 -10.10
N ASP A 192 1.54 -36.37 -11.08
CA ASP A 192 0.73 -36.61 -12.25
C ASP A 192 1.44 -37.57 -13.22
N GLU A 193 0.78 -38.68 -13.55
CA GLU A 193 1.28 -39.68 -14.49
C GLU A 193 1.65 -39.03 -15.82
N ILE A 194 2.93 -39.18 -16.21
CA ILE A 194 3.44 -38.73 -17.51
C ILE A 194 2.69 -39.50 -18.61
N PRO A 195 1.91 -38.85 -19.49
CA PRO A 195 1.24 -39.54 -20.58
C PRO A 195 2.28 -39.95 -21.62
N PHE A 196 2.49 -41.26 -21.78
CA PHE A 196 3.27 -41.86 -22.87
C PHE A 196 2.45 -41.99 -24.16
#